data_AF-A0A7L4QFC7-F1
#
_entry.id   AF-A0A7L4QFC7-F1
#
_cell.length_a   1.000
_cell.length_b   1.000
_cell.length_c   1.000
_cell.angle_alpha   90.00
_cell.angle_beta   90.00
_cell.angle_gamma   90.00
#
_symmetry.space_group_name_H-M   'P 1'
#
loop_
_entity.id
_entity.type
_entity.pdbx_description
1 polymer ?
#
loop_
_entity_poly.entity_id
_entity_poly.type
_entity_poly.pdbx_seq_one_letter_code
_entity_poly.pdbx_strand_id
1 'polypeptide(L)'
;MKHEAFDRVKNQMGPCGISCGGCALGNGTVAESAEKLNQFIRSYGIAQWAHFVPGGSEIDFKNLDHSLEWIGSLVDCPGCEHGGGPPNCTIRICSKERGLNLCSQCTDLEGCENFQWLGEHGGLLKAKLAEARGKTKKDLIAESIRGI
;
A
#
# COMPACT_ATOMS: atom_id res chain seq x y z
N MET A 1 8.94 -13.88 4.86
CA MET A 1 8.59 -12.82 3.90
C MET A 1 7.44 -11.94 4.37
N LYS A 2 6.16 -12.34 4.33
CA LYS A 2 5.05 -11.47 4.78
C LYS A 2 5.20 -10.99 6.23
N HIS A 3 5.56 -11.90 7.15
CA HIS A 3 5.74 -11.54 8.56
C HIS A 3 6.89 -10.53 8.76
N GLU A 4 8.01 -10.71 8.06
CA GLU A 4 9.16 -9.80 8.11
C GLU A 4 8.81 -8.42 7.53
N ALA A 5 8.12 -8.37 6.39
CA ALA A 5 7.64 -7.12 5.80
C ALA A 5 6.67 -6.39 6.73
N PHE A 6 5.69 -7.10 7.28
CA PHE A 6 4.78 -6.55 8.29
C PHE A 6 5.53 -6.00 9.51
N ASP A 7 6.47 -6.75 10.07
CA ASP A 7 7.20 -6.34 11.27
C ASP A 7 8.02 -5.06 11.07
N ARG A 8 8.55 -4.83 9.85
CA ARG A 8 9.25 -3.58 9.50
C ARG A 8 8.35 -2.35 9.55
N VAL A 9 7.07 -2.51 9.21
CA VAL A 9 6.18 -1.36 8.97
C VAL A 9 4.97 -1.27 9.89
N LYS A 10 4.71 -2.27 10.75
CA LYS A 10 3.51 -2.35 11.61
C LYS A 10 3.30 -1.16 12.54
N ASN A 11 4.38 -0.44 12.86
CA ASN A 11 4.36 0.75 13.73
C ASN A 11 4.38 2.07 12.96
N GLN A 12 4.23 2.05 11.64
CA GLN A 12 4.28 3.24 10.79
C GLN A 12 2.90 3.63 10.27
N MET A 13 2.70 4.94 10.10
CA MET A 13 1.48 5.51 9.53
C MET A 13 1.81 6.82 8.82
N GLY A 14 1.30 6.97 7.59
CA GLY A 14 1.40 8.24 6.88
C GLY A 14 0.48 9.30 7.49
N PRO A 15 0.74 10.60 7.26
CA PRO A 15 -0.12 11.67 7.76
C PRO A 15 -1.56 11.58 7.23
N CYS A 16 -1.77 10.89 6.11
CA CYS A 16 -3.07 10.55 5.55
C CYS A 16 -3.88 9.52 6.37
N GLY A 17 -3.32 8.96 7.45
CA GLY A 17 -3.99 7.95 8.28
C GLY A 17 -3.89 6.51 7.76
N ILE A 18 -3.19 6.27 6.64
CA ILE A 18 -2.91 4.92 6.16
C ILE A 18 -1.83 4.29 7.05
N SER A 19 -2.19 3.22 7.75
CA SER A 19 -1.25 2.36 8.46
C SER A 19 -0.44 1.52 7.48
N CYS A 20 0.88 1.52 7.61
CA CYS A 20 1.74 0.74 6.72
C CYS A 20 1.61 -0.77 7.00
N GLY A 21 1.33 -1.17 8.25
CA GLY A 21 0.99 -2.56 8.58
C GLY A 21 -0.37 -2.99 8.03
N GLY A 22 -1.32 -2.06 7.92
CA GLY A 22 -2.61 -2.27 7.26
C GLY A 22 -2.57 -2.21 5.73
N CYS A 23 -1.52 -1.65 5.16
CA CYS A 23 -1.35 -1.51 3.72
C CYS A 23 -0.85 -2.81 3.10
N ALA A 24 -1.56 -3.35 2.10
CA ALA A 24 -1.17 -4.60 1.45
C ALA A 24 0.18 -4.55 0.72
N LEU A 25 0.63 -3.34 0.34
CA LEU A 25 1.99 -3.11 -0.18
C LEU A 25 3.02 -3.10 0.94
N GLY A 26 2.74 -2.40 2.05
CA GLY A 26 3.67 -2.30 3.18
C GLY A 26 3.84 -3.62 3.93
N ASN A 27 2.76 -4.36 4.18
CA ASN A 27 2.81 -5.61 4.92
C ASN A 27 3.23 -6.82 4.09
N GLY A 28 3.59 -6.62 2.81
CA GLY A 28 4.08 -7.67 1.93
C GLY A 28 3.02 -8.61 1.35
N THR A 29 1.73 -8.39 1.59
CA THR A 29 0.65 -9.24 1.04
C THR A 29 0.66 -9.25 -0.50
N VAL A 30 0.85 -8.08 -1.13
CA VAL A 30 0.90 -7.97 -2.60
C VAL A 30 2.12 -8.71 -3.16
N ALA A 31 3.29 -8.49 -2.57
CA ALA A 31 4.52 -9.16 -2.98
C ALA A 31 4.42 -10.68 -2.89
N GLU A 32 3.98 -11.20 -1.74
CA GLU A 32 3.80 -12.64 -1.53
C GLU A 32 2.79 -13.23 -2.52
N SER A 33 1.71 -12.49 -2.83
CA SER A 33 0.70 -12.95 -3.80
C SER A 33 1.27 -13.03 -5.22
N ALA A 34 2.09 -12.06 -5.62
CA ALA A 34 2.74 -12.07 -6.93
C ALA A 34 3.75 -13.22 -7.06
N GLU A 35 4.56 -13.45 -6.02
CA GLU A 35 5.51 -14.57 -5.97
C GLU A 35 4.79 -15.93 -6.04
N LYS A 36 3.71 -16.12 -5.26
CA LYS A 36 2.90 -17.35 -5.30
C LYS A 36 2.27 -17.59 -6.67
N LEU A 37 1.72 -16.55 -7.29
CA LEU A 37 1.17 -16.66 -8.64
C LEU A 37 2.26 -17.05 -9.65
N ASN A 38 3.43 -16.40 -9.59
CA ASN A 38 4.53 -16.73 -10.47
C ASN A 38 5.00 -18.18 -10.27
N GLN A 39 5.08 -18.63 -9.02
CA GLN A 39 5.41 -20.02 -8.69
C GLN A 39 4.39 -21.00 -9.31
N PHE A 40 3.09 -20.72 -9.22
CA PHE A 40 2.07 -21.56 -9.84
C PHE A 40 2.15 -21.58 -11.37
N ILE A 41 2.36 -20.42 -12.01
CA ILE A 41 2.55 -20.34 -13.46
C ILE A 41 3.70 -21.25 -13.91
N ARG A 42 4.82 -21.24 -13.18
CA ARG A 42 6.00 -22.05 -13.47
C ARG A 42 5.76 -23.54 -13.13
N SER A 43 5.23 -23.86 -11.95
CA SER A 43 5.08 -25.24 -11.48
C SER A 43 4.08 -26.05 -12.29
N TYR A 44 3.01 -25.42 -12.76
CA TYR A 44 2.02 -26.05 -13.61
C TYR A 44 2.35 -25.92 -15.10
N GLY A 45 3.49 -25.32 -15.45
CA GLY A 45 3.91 -25.12 -16.83
C GLY A 45 2.88 -24.37 -17.67
N ILE A 46 2.17 -23.39 -17.08
CA ILE A 46 1.02 -22.73 -17.72
C ILE A 46 1.40 -22.16 -19.09
N ALA A 47 2.57 -21.52 -19.18
CA ALA A 47 3.09 -20.98 -20.43
C ALA A 47 3.28 -22.04 -21.54
N GLN A 48 3.46 -23.32 -21.18
CA GLN A 48 3.70 -24.41 -22.11
C GLN A 48 2.40 -24.91 -22.76
N TRP A 49 1.28 -24.84 -22.06
CA TRP A 49 0.00 -25.39 -22.53
C TRP A 49 -1.09 -24.34 -22.77
N ALA A 50 -0.90 -23.08 -22.35
CA ALA A 50 -1.93 -22.04 -22.46
C ALA A 50 -2.48 -21.88 -23.89
N HIS A 51 -1.65 -22.06 -24.93
CA HIS A 51 -2.08 -21.97 -26.32
C HIS A 51 -3.13 -23.02 -26.74
N PHE A 52 -3.34 -24.08 -25.95
CA PHE A 52 -4.41 -25.06 -26.18
C PHE A 52 -5.79 -24.63 -25.64
N VAL A 53 -5.86 -23.54 -24.86
CA VAL A 53 -7.13 -23.00 -24.32
C VAL A 53 -7.47 -21.64 -24.95
N PRO A 54 -8.77 -21.29 -25.09
CA PRO A 54 -9.17 -20.01 -25.67
C PRO A 54 -8.50 -18.80 -24.99
N GLY A 55 -7.94 -17.88 -25.79
CA GLY A 55 -7.25 -16.68 -25.33
C GLY A 55 -5.81 -16.90 -24.83
N GLY A 56 -5.36 -18.14 -24.61
CA GLY A 56 -4.03 -18.37 -24.02
C GLY A 56 -2.86 -18.03 -24.94
N SER A 57 -3.06 -18.07 -26.26
CA SER A 57 -2.05 -17.63 -27.25
C SER A 57 -1.82 -16.11 -27.26
N GLU A 58 -2.70 -15.32 -26.65
CA GLU A 58 -2.59 -13.86 -26.58
C GLU A 58 -1.75 -13.39 -25.38
N ILE A 59 -1.45 -14.31 -24.44
CA ILE A 59 -0.73 -13.97 -23.21
C ILE A 59 0.77 -13.92 -23.48
N ASP A 60 1.38 -12.76 -23.25
CA ASP A 60 2.83 -12.62 -23.16
C ASP A 60 3.31 -13.06 -21.77
N PHE A 61 3.61 -14.35 -21.63
CA PHE A 61 4.12 -14.92 -20.38
C PHE A 61 5.47 -14.36 -19.95
N LYS A 62 6.30 -13.88 -20.89
CA LYS A 62 7.59 -13.28 -20.55
C LYS A 62 7.38 -11.91 -19.90
N ASN A 63 6.49 -11.10 -20.46
CA ASN A 63 6.14 -9.82 -19.87
C ASN A 63 5.38 -9.99 -18.54
N LEU A 64 4.51 -11.01 -18.44
CA LEU A 64 3.82 -11.35 -17.19
C LEU A 64 4.81 -11.74 -16.08
N ASP A 65 5.79 -12.58 -16.38
CA ASP A 65 6.83 -13.00 -15.43
C ASP A 65 7.62 -11.80 -14.90
N HIS A 66 8.12 -10.94 -15.80
CA HIS A 66 8.83 -9.72 -15.43
C HIS A 66 7.97 -8.76 -14.58
N SER A 67 6.68 -8.65 -14.92
CA SER A 67 5.72 -7.85 -14.14
C SER A 67 5.53 -8.41 -12.73
N LEU A 68 5.37 -9.73 -12.58
CA LEU A 68 5.20 -10.37 -11.28
C LEU A 68 6.46 -10.31 -10.42
N GLU A 69 7.65 -10.41 -11.02
CA GLU A 69 8.92 -10.23 -10.31
C GLU A 69 9.05 -8.80 -9.76
N TRP A 70 8.71 -7.79 -10.56
CA TRP A 70 8.71 -6.40 -10.09
C TRP A 70 7.70 -6.18 -8.95
N ILE A 71 6.48 -6.72 -9.06
CA ILE A 71 5.48 -6.65 -7.98
C ILE A 71 5.97 -7.39 -6.73
N GLY A 72 6.64 -8.53 -6.89
CA GLY A 72 7.27 -9.29 -5.80
C GLY A 72 8.32 -8.47 -5.03
N SER A 73 9.12 -7.66 -5.74
CA SER A 73 10.11 -6.77 -5.10
C SER A 73 9.50 -5.67 -4.22
N LEU A 74 8.19 -5.40 -4.31
CA LEU A 74 7.52 -4.42 -3.46
C LEU A 74 7.51 -4.83 -1.97
N VAL A 75 7.94 -6.05 -1.63
CA VAL A 75 8.20 -6.49 -0.25
C VAL A 75 9.09 -5.49 0.50
N ASP A 76 9.95 -4.75 -0.21
CA ASP A 76 10.90 -3.79 0.35
C ASP A 76 10.34 -2.37 0.54
N CYS A 77 9.02 -2.18 0.48
CA CYS A 77 8.43 -0.90 0.85
C CYS A 77 8.85 -0.52 2.29
N PRO A 78 9.62 0.57 2.50
CA PRO A 78 10.20 0.89 3.80
C PRO A 78 9.18 1.52 4.76
N GLY A 79 7.95 1.75 4.28
CA GLY A 79 6.89 2.47 4.96
C GLY A 79 6.98 3.99 4.77
N CYS A 80 5.88 4.68 5.06
CA CYS A 80 5.69 6.09 4.67
C CYS A 80 6.69 7.04 5.35
N GLU A 81 7.15 6.68 6.55
CA GLU A 81 8.08 7.47 7.37
C GLU A 81 9.53 7.31 6.93
N HIS A 82 9.84 6.27 6.16
CA HIS A 82 11.17 5.97 5.65
C HIS A 82 11.25 6.13 4.13
N GLY A 83 10.40 6.98 3.55
CA GLY A 83 10.42 7.31 2.11
C GLY A 83 9.59 6.41 1.21
N GLY A 84 8.77 5.51 1.78
CA GLY A 84 7.83 4.70 1.02
C GLY A 84 6.67 5.50 0.41
N GLY A 85 5.98 4.87 -0.55
CA GLY A 85 4.92 5.50 -1.34
C GLY A 85 5.46 6.46 -2.41
N PRO A 86 4.61 7.31 -3.00
CA PRO A 86 5.03 8.24 -4.04
C PRO A 86 6.10 9.22 -3.50
N PRO A 87 7.19 9.50 -4.24
CA PRO A 87 8.25 10.40 -3.77
C PRO A 87 7.71 11.81 -3.50
N ASN A 88 6.86 12.31 -4.41
CA ASN A 88 6.26 13.64 -4.36
C ASN A 88 4.86 13.65 -3.73
N CYS A 89 4.63 12.85 -2.67
CA CYS A 89 3.35 12.81 -1.97
C CYS A 89 3.01 14.18 -1.36
N THR A 90 2.05 14.88 -1.94
CA THR A 90 1.62 16.24 -1.54
C THR A 90 1.13 16.30 -0.10
N ILE A 91 0.45 15.26 0.38
CA ILE A 91 -0.03 15.15 1.77
C ILE A 91 1.16 15.14 2.74
N ARG A 92 2.20 14.36 2.43
CA ARG A 92 3.40 14.25 3.30
C ARG A 92 4.20 15.54 3.32
N ILE A 93 4.38 16.16 2.16
CA ILE A 93 5.07 17.45 2.02
C ILE A 93 4.34 18.52 2.85
N CYS A 94 3.03 18.69 2.63
CA CYS A 94 2.21 19.66 3.36
C CYS A 94 2.20 19.40 4.87
N SER A 95 2.07 18.14 5.31
CA SER A 95 2.10 17.79 6.73
C SER A 95 3.44 18.15 7.38
N LYS A 96 4.57 17.91 6.69
CA LYS A 96 5.90 18.24 7.17
C LYS A 96 6.10 19.75 7.28
N GLU A 97 5.69 20.51 6.27
CA GLU A 97 5.76 21.98 6.27
C GLU A 97 4.94 22.61 7.41
N ARG A 98 3.80 22.00 7.74
CA ARG A 98 2.91 22.44 8.83
C ARG A 98 3.27 21.86 10.20
N GLY A 99 4.29 21.01 10.29
CA GLY A 99 4.68 20.36 11.55
C GLY A 99 3.62 19.39 12.11
N LEU A 100 2.79 18.81 11.25
CA LEU A 100 1.71 17.88 11.64
C LEU A 100 2.19 16.43 11.53
N ASN A 101 1.87 15.62 12.54
CA ASN A 101 2.10 14.17 12.50
C ASN A 101 0.97 13.45 11.76
N LEU A 102 -0.26 13.94 11.89
CA LEU A 102 -1.44 13.42 11.23
C LEU A 102 -2.28 14.57 10.68
N CYS A 103 -2.88 14.37 9.51
CA CYS A 103 -3.79 15.35 8.94
C CYS A 103 -5.08 15.54 9.76
N SER A 104 -5.41 14.63 10.69
CA SER A 104 -6.49 14.82 11.67
C SER A 104 -6.26 16.02 12.59
N GLN A 105 -5.00 16.44 12.76
CA GLN A 105 -4.61 17.63 13.53
C GLN A 105 -4.81 18.93 12.75
N CYS A 106 -5.10 18.86 11.45
CA CYS A 106 -5.28 20.01 10.59
C CYS A 106 -6.71 20.55 10.69
N THR A 107 -6.84 21.87 10.87
CA THR A 107 -8.13 22.59 10.84
C THR A 107 -8.71 22.68 9.43
N ASP A 108 -7.87 22.56 8.41
CA ASP A 108 -8.26 22.74 7.00
C ASP A 108 -8.57 21.40 6.30
N LEU A 109 -8.66 20.29 7.06
CA LEU A 109 -8.76 18.93 6.53
C LEU A 109 -9.93 18.78 5.56
N GLU A 110 -11.11 19.27 5.92
CA GLU A 110 -12.36 19.12 5.18
C GLU A 110 -12.21 19.64 3.74
N GLY A 111 -11.66 20.85 3.59
CA GLY A 111 -11.39 21.51 2.31
C GLY A 111 -10.06 21.13 1.66
N CYS A 112 -9.27 20.24 2.24
CA CYS A 112 -7.93 19.93 1.75
C CYS A 112 -7.97 19.18 0.40
N GLU A 113 -7.28 19.76 -0.60
CA GLU A 113 -7.16 19.23 -1.96
C GLU A 113 -6.00 18.25 -2.13
N ASN A 114 -5.07 18.18 -1.16
CA ASN A 114 -3.90 17.29 -1.24
C ASN A 114 -4.27 15.80 -1.33
N PHE A 115 -5.51 15.43 -1.03
CA PHE A 115 -6.03 14.06 -1.14
C PHE A 115 -6.65 13.73 -2.50
N GLN A 116 -6.83 14.70 -3.42
CA GLN A 116 -7.57 14.49 -4.67
C GLN A 116 -6.97 13.40 -5.57
N TRP A 117 -5.65 13.27 -5.60
CA TRP A 117 -4.96 12.23 -6.39
C TRP A 117 -5.25 10.79 -5.92
N LEU A 118 -5.84 10.62 -4.73
CA LEU A 118 -6.32 9.34 -4.21
C LEU A 118 -7.78 9.03 -4.63
N GLY A 119 -8.43 9.91 -5.40
CA GLY A 119 -9.81 9.73 -5.84
C GLY A 119 -10.80 9.55 -4.68
N GLU A 120 -11.74 8.61 -4.83
CA GLU A 120 -12.74 8.28 -3.79
C GLU A 120 -12.10 7.86 -2.48
N HIS A 121 -10.97 7.14 -2.54
CA HIS A 121 -10.21 6.74 -1.36
C HIS A 121 -9.71 7.94 -0.55
N GLY A 122 -9.37 9.04 -1.23
CA GLY A 122 -8.99 10.29 -0.58
C GLY A 122 -10.11 10.85 0.30
N GLY A 123 -11.36 10.84 -0.19
CA GLY A 123 -12.54 11.27 0.57
C GLY A 123 -12.77 10.43 1.82
N LEU A 124 -12.68 9.10 1.70
CA LEU A 124 -12.83 8.17 2.83
C LEU A 124 -11.74 8.37 3.90
N LEU A 125 -10.50 8.62 3.49
CA LEU A 125 -9.40 8.90 4.42
C LEU A 125 -9.63 10.21 5.16
N LYS A 126 -10.09 11.27 4.47
CA LYS A 126 -10.42 12.54 5.12
C LYS A 126 -11.54 12.38 6.15
N ALA A 127 -12.61 11.66 5.82
CA ALA A 127 -13.70 11.38 6.75
C ALA A 127 -13.21 10.64 8.00
N LYS A 128 -12.45 9.55 7.82
CA LYS A 128 -11.84 8.79 8.93
C LYS A 128 -10.91 9.64 9.78
N LEU A 129 -10.11 10.51 9.17
CA LEU A 129 -9.22 11.43 9.88
C LEU A 129 -10.00 12.48 10.68
N ALA A 130 -11.12 12.97 10.16
CA ALA A 130 -11.99 13.90 10.87
C ALA A 130 -12.63 13.24 12.10
N GLU A 131 -13.11 12.00 11.97
CA GLU A 131 -13.62 11.19 13.08
C GLU A 131 -12.53 10.83 14.10
N ALA A 132 -11.27 10.72 13.65
CA ALA A 132 -10.11 10.41 14.48
C ALA A 132 -9.49 11.62 15.20
N ARG A 133 -10.11 12.80 15.13
CA ARG A 133 -9.62 14.00 15.84
C ARG A 133 -9.45 13.71 17.34
N GLY A 134 -8.29 14.06 17.89
CA GLY A 134 -7.90 13.80 19.28
C GLY A 134 -7.28 12.42 19.55
N LYS A 135 -7.36 11.46 18.61
CA LYS A 135 -6.65 10.18 18.73
C LYS A 135 -5.16 10.33 18.40
N THR A 136 -4.33 9.53 19.06
CA THR A 136 -2.90 9.49 18.72
C THR A 136 -2.65 8.58 17.52
N LYS A 137 -1.51 8.78 16.85
CA LYS A 137 -1.03 7.86 15.81
C LYS A 137 -0.93 6.41 16.31
N LYS A 138 -0.52 6.21 17.56
CA LYS A 138 -0.42 4.88 18.16
C LYS A 138 -1.79 4.21 18.27
N ASP A 139 -2.83 4.95 18.66
CA ASP A 139 -4.19 4.44 18.75
C ASP A 139 -4.70 3.99 17.38
N LEU A 140 -4.52 4.83 16.36
CA LEU A 140 -4.96 4.54 14.99
C LEU A 140 -4.21 3.34 14.39
N ILE A 141 -2.90 3.23 14.63
CA ILE A 141 -2.13 2.06 14.20
C ILE A 141 -2.70 0.81 14.87
N ALA A 142 -2.88 0.82 16.19
CA ALA A 142 -3.41 -0.32 16.93
C ALA A 142 -4.81 -0.72 16.44
N GLU A 143 -5.68 0.23 16.11
CA GLU A 143 -7.00 -0.03 15.51
C GLU A 143 -6.88 -0.65 14.11
N SER A 144 -5.97 -0.15 13.27
CA SER A 144 -5.82 -0.57 11.88
C SER A 144 -5.28 -1.99 11.67
N ILE A 145 -4.57 -2.53 12.66
CA ILE A 145 -3.98 -3.86 12.61
C ILE A 145 -4.74 -4.90 13.44
N ARG A 146 -5.84 -4.51 14.10
CA ARG A 146 -6.73 -5.47 14.79
C ARG A 146 -7.39 -6.38 13.75
N GLY A 147 -6.92 -7.62 13.66
CA GLY A 147 -7.48 -8.65 12.77
C GLY A 147 -6.67 -8.93 11.51
N ILE A 148 -5.47 -8.36 11.38
CA ILE A 148 -4.43 -8.78 10.43
C ILE A 148 -3.56 -9.86 11.08
#